data_AF-H5WL33-F1
#
_entry.id   AF-H5WL33-F1
#
_cell.length_a   1.000
_cell.length_b   1.000
_cell.length_c   1.000
_cell.angle_alpha   90.00
_cell.angle_beta   90.00
_cell.angle_gamma   90.00
#
_symmetry.space_group_name_H-M   'P 1'
#
loop_
_entity.id
_entity.type
_entity.pdbx_description
1 polymer ?
#
loop_
_entity_poly.entity_id
_entity_poly.type
_entity_poly.pdbx_seq_one_letter_code
_entity_poly.pdbx_strand_id
1 'polypeptide(L)'
;MTRPGPHPLHAAQRGLGAIAVILVLVLLSALAAAVVRLSQGQQTGLALDLGAARASAAARAGVEWGLYQAFKGSWTACAGASQTLDLAADTGMRVTVTCNSSSYNEGESAPGTPRVVRIYTLDAVACNSGGTCPDASAAARPGYVERRRQAHASDS
;
A
#
# COMPACT_ATOMS: atom_id res chain seq x y z
N MET A 1 -61.78 12.36 -65.37
CA MET A 1 -61.03 13.05 -64.30
C MET A 1 -60.30 12.02 -63.46
N THR A 2 -58.98 12.21 -63.37
CA THR A 2 -57.99 11.74 -62.38
C THR A 2 -57.92 10.25 -61.99
N ARG A 3 -56.84 9.59 -62.43
CA ARG A 3 -56.23 8.48 -61.68
C ARG A 3 -54.75 8.82 -61.40
N PRO A 4 -54.34 9.06 -60.14
CA PRO A 4 -52.94 9.30 -59.79
C PRO A 4 -52.17 7.98 -59.88
N GLY A 5 -51.04 7.97 -60.59
CA GLY A 5 -50.09 6.87 -60.60
C GLY A 5 -49.22 6.85 -59.33
N PRO A 6 -48.72 5.66 -58.93
CA PRO A 6 -48.14 5.43 -57.60
C PRO A 6 -46.82 6.16 -57.38
N HIS A 7 -46.65 6.71 -56.17
CA HIS A 7 -45.37 7.22 -55.69
C HIS A 7 -44.36 6.07 -55.54
N PRO A 8 -43.14 6.16 -56.10
CA PRO A 8 -42.11 5.16 -55.85
C PRO A 8 -41.72 5.19 -54.37
N LEU A 9 -42.10 4.13 -53.66
CA LEU A 9 -41.60 3.84 -52.32
C LEU A 9 -40.07 3.73 -52.41
N HIS A 10 -39.40 4.51 -51.57
CA HIS A 10 -37.95 4.54 -51.46
C HIS A 10 -37.37 3.12 -51.52
N ALA A 11 -36.50 2.89 -52.51
CA ALA A 11 -35.64 1.74 -52.55
C ALA A 11 -34.76 1.78 -51.31
N ALA A 12 -35.18 1.08 -50.25
CA ALA A 12 -34.31 0.76 -49.14
C ALA A 12 -33.15 -0.05 -49.71
N GLN A 13 -31.98 0.59 -49.86
CA GLN A 13 -30.73 -0.07 -50.20
C GLN A 13 -30.40 -1.08 -49.09
N ARG A 14 -30.79 -2.34 -49.30
CA ARG A 14 -30.81 -3.43 -48.30
C ARG A 14 -29.48 -4.18 -48.12
N GLY A 15 -28.35 -3.62 -48.56
CA GLY A 15 -27.04 -4.31 -48.54
C GLY A 15 -25.95 -3.62 -47.71
N LEU A 16 -25.61 -2.37 -48.06
CA LEU A 16 -24.47 -1.68 -47.44
C LEU A 16 -24.76 -1.19 -46.01
N GLY A 17 -25.99 -0.76 -45.71
CA GLY A 17 -26.33 -0.21 -44.39
C GLY A 17 -26.20 -1.23 -43.26
N ALA A 18 -26.57 -2.49 -43.51
CA ALA A 18 -26.47 -3.57 -42.53
C ALA A 18 -25.00 -3.87 -42.17
N ILE A 19 -24.11 -3.91 -43.18
CA ILE A 19 -22.67 -4.15 -42.96
C ILE A 19 -22.06 -2.99 -42.16
N ALA A 20 -22.37 -1.75 -42.51
CA ALA A 20 -21.88 -0.57 -41.80
C ALA A 20 -22.30 -0.57 -40.31
N VAL A 21 -23.55 -0.92 -40.02
CA VAL A 21 -24.05 -1.03 -38.64
C VAL A 21 -23.30 -2.11 -37.86
N ILE A 22 -23.11 -3.30 -38.46
CA ILE A 22 -22.39 -4.40 -37.80
C ILE A 22 -20.94 -3.97 -37.48
N LEU A 23 -20.24 -3.32 -38.41
CA LEU A 23 -18.87 -2.84 -38.17
C LEU A 23 -18.80 -1.85 -37.02
N VAL A 24 -19.72 -0.89 -36.96
CA VAL A 24 -19.79 0.08 -35.87
C VAL A 24 -20.05 -0.61 -34.53
N LEU A 25 -20.98 -1.57 -34.48
CA LEU A 25 -21.27 -2.33 -33.26
C LEU A 25 -20.06 -3.13 -32.76
N VAL A 26 -19.32 -3.78 -33.67
CA VAL A 26 -18.10 -4.51 -33.32
C VAL A 26 -17.05 -3.55 -32.75
N LEU A 27 -16.82 -2.39 -33.37
CA LEU A 27 -15.87 -1.39 -32.87
C LEU A 27 -16.27 -0.86 -31.49
N LEU A 28 -17.54 -0.51 -31.29
CA LEU A 28 -18.04 -0.05 -30.00
C LEU A 28 -17.92 -1.12 -28.93
N SER A 29 -18.19 -2.38 -29.26
CA SER A 29 -18.01 -3.50 -28.33
C SER A 29 -16.55 -3.70 -27.93
N ALA A 30 -15.62 -3.56 -28.88
CA ALA A 30 -14.18 -3.66 -28.62
C ALA A 30 -13.71 -2.51 -27.70
N LEU A 31 -14.18 -1.28 -27.95
CA LEU A 31 -13.88 -0.12 -27.10
C LEU A 31 -14.43 -0.29 -25.68
N ALA A 32 -15.69 -0.73 -25.55
CA ALA A 32 -16.30 -0.99 -24.26
C ALA A 32 -15.53 -2.08 -23.48
N ALA A 33 -15.13 -3.16 -24.15
CA ALA A 33 -14.31 -4.21 -23.54
C ALA A 33 -12.94 -3.69 -23.07
N ALA A 34 -12.30 -2.79 -23.84
CA ALA A 34 -11.04 -2.17 -23.46
C ALA A 34 -11.19 -1.30 -22.20
N VAL A 35 -12.23 -0.46 -22.13
CA VAL A 35 -12.51 0.41 -20.96
C VAL A 35 -12.77 -0.42 -19.70
N VAL A 36 -13.51 -1.54 -19.80
CA VAL A 36 -13.79 -2.43 -18.66
C VAL A 36 -12.50 -3.06 -18.12
N ARG A 37 -11.56 -3.45 -19.00
CA ARG A 37 -10.25 -4.00 -18.56
C ARG A 37 -9.41 -2.93 -17.85
N LEU A 38 -9.38 -1.71 -18.38
CA LEU A 38 -8.69 -0.59 -17.74
C LEU A 38 -9.29 -0.25 -16.37
N SER A 39 -10.62 -0.20 -16.28
CA SER A 39 -11.34 0.11 -15.04
C SER A 39 -11.03 -0.90 -13.93
N GLN A 40 -10.97 -2.19 -14.26
CA GLN A 40 -10.57 -3.23 -13.31
C GLN A 40 -9.13 -3.05 -12.83
N GLY A 41 -8.21 -2.72 -13.74
CA GLY A 41 -6.82 -2.41 -13.37
C GLY A 41 -6.73 -1.21 -12.42
N GLN A 42 -7.48 -0.13 -12.70
CA GLN A 42 -7.52 1.06 -11.85
C GLN A 42 -8.02 0.75 -10.43
N GLN A 43 -9.06 -0.07 -10.27
CA GLN A 43 -9.57 -0.46 -8.95
C GLN A 43 -8.51 -1.21 -8.13
N THR A 44 -7.76 -2.13 -8.76
CA THR A 44 -6.68 -2.85 -8.07
C THR A 44 -5.54 -1.92 -7.64
N GLY A 45 -5.16 -0.96 -8.47
CA GLY A 45 -4.13 0.04 -8.14
C GLY A 45 -4.54 0.89 -6.95
N LEU A 46 -5.78 1.39 -6.93
CA LEU A 46 -6.29 2.17 -5.79
C LEU A 46 -6.30 1.37 -4.49
N ALA A 47 -6.64 0.07 -4.55
CA ALA A 47 -6.61 -0.79 -3.36
C ALA A 47 -5.18 -0.97 -2.81
N LEU A 48 -4.20 -1.13 -3.70
CA LEU A 48 -2.77 -1.20 -3.33
C LEU A 48 -2.29 0.12 -2.72
N ASP A 49 -2.65 1.27 -3.30
CA ASP A 49 -2.26 2.59 -2.79
C ASP A 49 -2.84 2.87 -1.41
N LEU A 50 -4.12 2.52 -1.19
CA LEU A 50 -4.75 2.61 0.12
C LEU A 50 -4.07 1.68 1.13
N GLY A 51 -3.76 0.44 0.74
CA GLY A 51 -2.99 -0.50 1.56
C GLY A 51 -1.62 0.07 1.93
N ALA A 52 -0.91 0.64 0.97
CA ALA A 52 0.39 1.29 1.15
C ALA A 52 0.33 2.47 2.13
N ALA A 53 -0.72 3.30 2.03
CA ALA A 53 -0.94 4.41 2.95
C ALA A 53 -1.18 3.90 4.38
N ARG A 54 -2.07 2.92 4.55
CA ARG A 54 -2.36 2.30 5.85
C ARG A 54 -1.13 1.64 6.48
N ALA A 55 -0.37 0.86 5.70
CA ALA A 55 0.89 0.26 6.17
C ALA A 55 1.89 1.35 6.60
N SER A 56 1.97 2.46 5.87
CA SER A 56 2.87 3.56 6.25
C SER A 56 2.44 4.27 7.54
N ALA A 57 1.14 4.44 7.76
CA ALA A 57 0.60 5.02 8.99
C ALA A 57 0.81 4.06 10.18
N ALA A 58 0.53 2.78 10.00
CA ALA A 58 0.72 1.74 11.02
C ALA A 58 2.20 1.61 11.42
N ALA A 59 3.14 1.65 10.46
CA ALA A 59 4.57 1.62 10.75
C ALA A 59 5.02 2.86 11.56
N ARG A 60 4.47 4.05 11.28
CA ARG A 60 4.76 5.26 12.08
C ARG A 60 4.25 5.12 13.52
N ALA A 61 3.00 4.67 13.69
CA ALA A 61 2.46 4.41 15.02
C ALA A 61 3.27 3.34 15.79
N GLY A 62 3.76 2.32 15.09
CA GLY A 62 4.67 1.32 15.67
C GLY A 62 5.99 1.90 16.17
N VAL A 63 6.59 2.83 15.44
CA VAL A 63 7.79 3.54 15.89
C VAL A 63 7.49 4.38 17.13
N GLU A 64 6.40 5.15 17.14
CA GLU A 64 6.00 5.99 18.28
C GLU A 64 5.76 5.14 19.54
N TRP A 65 5.05 4.03 19.39
CA TRP A 65 4.86 3.06 20.46
C TRP A 65 6.18 2.43 20.92
N GLY A 66 7.06 2.05 19.99
CA GLY A 66 8.38 1.47 20.31
C GLY A 66 9.29 2.44 21.05
N LEU A 67 9.24 3.72 20.67
CA LEU A 67 9.97 4.79 21.35
C LEU A 67 9.46 5.01 22.76
N TYR A 68 8.14 4.99 22.96
CA TYR A 68 7.54 5.00 24.28
C TYR A 68 8.03 3.82 25.13
N GLN A 69 8.08 2.61 24.57
CA GLN A 69 8.58 1.45 25.28
C GLN A 69 10.07 1.58 25.65
N ALA A 70 10.89 2.16 24.77
CA ALA A 70 12.31 2.36 25.01
C ALA A 70 12.58 3.34 26.16
N PHE A 71 11.84 4.45 26.23
CA PHE A 71 12.11 5.51 27.21
C PHE A 71 11.24 5.48 28.47
N LYS A 72 10.03 4.93 28.39
CA LYS A 72 9.04 4.97 29.48
C LYS A 72 8.46 3.61 29.83
N GLY A 73 8.64 2.61 28.96
CA GLY A 73 8.08 1.29 29.15
C GLY A 73 9.12 0.24 29.51
N SER A 74 8.93 -0.97 28.99
CA SER A 74 9.71 -2.15 29.37
C SER A 74 10.99 -2.37 28.56
N TRP A 75 11.20 -1.61 27.48
CA TRP A 75 12.33 -1.80 26.55
C TRP A 75 13.53 -0.90 26.89
N THR A 76 13.77 -0.64 28.18
CA THR A 76 14.81 0.28 28.65
C THR A 76 16.23 -0.08 28.19
N ALA A 77 16.54 -1.38 28.10
CA ALA A 77 17.83 -1.85 27.57
C ALA A 77 17.87 -1.91 26.04
N CYS A 78 16.71 -1.99 25.38
CA CYS A 78 16.55 -2.08 23.93
C CYS A 78 17.60 -3.01 23.29
N ALA A 79 17.63 -4.27 23.72
CA ALA A 79 18.66 -5.24 23.35
C ALA A 79 18.02 -6.41 22.58
N GLY A 80 17.58 -6.16 21.35
CA GLY A 80 16.86 -7.14 20.53
C GLY A 80 15.41 -7.33 20.95
N ALA A 81 14.81 -6.35 21.64
CA ALA A 81 13.40 -6.44 22.01
C ALA A 81 12.53 -6.42 20.75
N SER A 82 11.45 -7.20 20.75
CA SER A 82 10.53 -7.26 19.63
C SER A 82 9.10 -7.50 20.11
N GLN A 83 8.15 -6.83 19.46
CA GLN A 83 6.73 -7.04 19.67
C GLN A 83 6.00 -6.85 18.36
N THR A 84 5.06 -7.75 18.10
CA THR A 84 4.08 -7.58 17.04
C THR A 84 2.80 -6.99 17.61
N LEU A 85 2.41 -5.84 17.08
CA LEU A 85 1.16 -5.15 17.35
C LEU A 85 0.13 -5.57 16.32
N ASP A 86 -1.00 -6.06 16.78
CA ASP A 86 -2.12 -6.43 15.92
C ASP A 86 -3.06 -5.25 15.73
N LEU A 87 -2.95 -4.56 14.60
CA LEU A 87 -3.85 -3.46 14.21
C LEU A 87 -4.76 -3.91 13.05
N ALA A 88 -4.90 -5.22 12.84
CA ALA A 88 -5.57 -5.75 11.66
C ALA A 88 -7.07 -5.42 11.66
N ALA A 89 -7.69 -5.36 12.84
CA ALA A 89 -9.11 -5.00 12.99
C ALA A 89 -9.40 -3.57 12.51
N ASP A 90 -8.50 -2.61 12.79
CA ASP A 90 -8.71 -1.19 12.47
C ASP A 90 -8.15 -0.79 11.10
N THR A 91 -7.00 -1.35 10.73
CA THR A 91 -6.20 -0.90 9.58
C THR A 91 -5.98 -1.98 8.53
N GLY A 92 -6.27 -3.24 8.83
CA GLY A 92 -5.87 -4.39 8.03
C GLY A 92 -4.36 -4.67 8.05
N MET A 93 -3.63 -4.05 8.98
CA MET A 93 -2.17 -4.16 9.10
C MET A 93 -1.76 -4.72 10.45
N ARG A 94 -0.71 -5.52 10.44
CA ARG A 94 0.01 -5.92 11.64
C ARG A 94 1.38 -5.25 11.61
N VAL A 95 1.92 -4.88 12.76
CA VAL A 95 3.17 -4.12 12.84
C VAL A 95 4.14 -4.84 13.75
N THR A 96 5.28 -5.27 13.23
CA THR A 96 6.35 -5.83 14.07
C THR A 96 7.38 -4.74 14.32
N VAL A 97 7.53 -4.40 15.59
CA VAL A 97 8.48 -3.40 16.08
C VAL A 97 9.65 -4.13 16.71
N THR A 98 10.86 -3.70 16.41
CA THR A 98 12.10 -4.19 17.01
C THR A 98 12.91 -3.02 17.57
N CYS A 99 13.69 -3.30 18.60
CA CYS A 99 14.49 -2.32 19.33
C CYS A 99 15.89 -2.88 19.56
N ASN A 100 16.91 -2.18 19.06
CA ASN A 100 18.31 -2.43 19.37
C ASN A 100 18.97 -1.14 19.84
N SER A 101 20.03 -1.24 20.65
CA SER A 101 20.78 -0.07 21.08
C SER A 101 22.28 -0.31 21.02
N SER A 102 23.03 0.77 20.79
CA SER A 102 24.50 0.78 20.80
C SER A 102 25.01 1.99 21.57
N SER A 103 26.06 1.80 22.35
CA SER A 103 26.71 2.85 23.13
C SER A 103 27.92 3.41 22.38
N TYR A 104 28.05 4.73 22.33
CA TYR A 104 29.16 5.44 21.72
C TYR A 104 29.79 6.41 22.73
N ASN A 105 31.11 6.55 22.68
CA ASN A 105 31.82 7.58 23.43
C ASN A 105 31.86 8.85 22.60
N GLU A 106 31.19 9.91 23.04
CA GLU A 106 31.16 11.21 22.35
C GLU A 106 32.20 12.21 22.91
N GLY A 107 33.12 11.73 23.74
CA GLY A 107 34.19 12.52 24.35
C GLY A 107 34.35 12.22 25.83
N GLU A 108 35.02 13.12 26.53
CA GLU A 108 35.34 13.02 27.95
C GLU A 108 34.84 14.28 28.68
N SER A 109 34.18 14.10 29.82
CA SER A 109 33.85 15.21 30.72
C SER A 109 35.12 15.63 31.47
N ALA A 110 35.29 16.90 31.88
CA ALA A 110 36.36 17.28 32.81
C ALA A 110 36.00 16.72 34.21
N PRO A 111 36.50 15.52 34.58
CA PRO A 111 37.92 15.24 34.89
C PRO A 111 38.50 13.97 34.20
N GLY A 112 38.07 13.63 32.99
CA GLY A 112 38.48 12.44 32.21
C GLY A 112 37.52 11.26 32.35
N THR A 113 36.20 11.52 32.41
CA THR A 113 35.17 10.46 32.42
C THR A 113 34.48 10.36 31.06
N PRO A 114 34.41 9.15 30.43
CA PRO A 114 33.81 9.00 29.12
C PRO A 114 32.34 9.43 29.13
N ARG A 115 31.98 10.32 28.22
CA ARG A 115 30.60 10.68 27.95
C ARG A 115 30.01 9.63 27.00
N VAL A 116 29.37 8.62 27.59
CA VAL A 116 28.69 7.56 26.86
C VAL A 116 27.30 8.03 26.47
N VAL A 117 26.99 8.00 25.18
CA VAL A 117 25.65 8.21 24.62
C VAL A 117 25.14 6.89 24.04
N ARG A 118 23.90 6.53 24.37
CA ARG A 118 23.26 5.34 23.86
C ARG A 118 22.29 5.71 22.75
N ILE A 119 22.51 5.12 21.58
CA ILE A 119 21.62 5.27 20.43
C ILE A 119 20.69 4.07 20.39
N TYR A 120 19.39 4.34 20.54
CA TYR A 120 18.30 3.42 20.32
C TYR A 120 17.93 3.43 18.84
N THR A 121 17.80 2.25 18.25
CA THR A 121 17.37 2.01 16.87
C THR A 121 16.07 1.22 16.92
N LEU A 122 14.99 1.89 16.55
CA LEU A 122 13.67 1.29 16.44
C LEU A 122 13.40 1.00 14.97
N ASP A 123 12.88 -0.19 14.70
CA ASP A 123 12.47 -0.58 13.36
C ASP A 123 11.07 -1.19 13.41
N ALA A 124 10.13 -0.54 12.73
CA ALA A 124 8.75 -0.97 12.63
C ALA A 124 8.43 -1.36 11.19
N VAL A 125 8.00 -2.61 11.02
CA VAL A 125 7.56 -3.15 9.74
C VAL A 125 6.07 -3.45 9.82
N ALA A 126 5.28 -2.78 8.98
CA ALA A 126 3.85 -3.03 8.86
C ALA A 126 3.55 -3.84 7.59
N CYS A 127 2.73 -4.86 7.70
CA CYS A 127 2.32 -5.70 6.58
C CYS A 127 0.88 -6.20 6.73
N ASN A 128 0.26 -6.60 5.61
CA ASN A 128 -1.10 -7.15 5.58
C ASN A 128 -1.12 -8.69 5.60
N SER A 129 -0.11 -9.34 6.21
CA SER A 129 -0.11 -10.79 6.43
C SER A 129 -0.61 -11.14 7.83
N GLY A 130 -0.96 -12.41 8.03
CA GLY A 130 -1.44 -12.91 9.32
C GLY A 130 -0.35 -13.14 10.37
N GLY A 131 0.93 -13.06 9.98
CA GLY A 131 2.08 -13.38 10.83
C GLY A 131 2.89 -12.14 11.25
N THR A 132 4.14 -12.34 11.66
CA THR A 132 5.07 -11.24 11.91
C THR A 132 5.53 -10.59 10.61
N CYS A 133 5.84 -9.30 10.65
CA CYS A 133 6.40 -8.57 9.53
C CYS A 133 7.91 -8.39 9.72
N PRO A 134 8.73 -8.41 8.67
CA PRO A 134 8.39 -8.67 7.27
C PRO A 134 8.00 -10.13 7.02
N ASP A 135 7.14 -10.37 6.02
CA ASP A 135 6.72 -11.71 5.60
C ASP A 135 7.18 -12.00 4.17
N ALA A 136 8.38 -12.56 4.03
CA ALA A 136 8.96 -12.90 2.75
C ALA A 136 8.15 -13.96 1.97
N SER A 137 7.38 -14.81 2.67
CA SER A 137 6.54 -15.82 2.02
C SER A 137 5.29 -15.22 1.37
N ALA A 138 4.83 -14.08 1.89
CA ALA A 138 3.71 -13.33 1.35
C ALA A 138 4.13 -12.31 0.27
N ALA A 139 5.43 -11.99 0.15
CA ALA A 139 5.94 -10.99 -0.80
C ALA A 139 5.58 -11.26 -2.28
N ALA A 140 5.41 -12.52 -2.67
CA ALA A 140 5.02 -12.90 -4.03
C ALA A 140 3.49 -12.86 -4.26
N ARG A 141 2.68 -12.63 -3.22
CA ARG A 141 1.22 -12.69 -3.31
C ARG A 141 0.67 -11.38 -3.89
N PRO A 142 -0.25 -11.44 -4.87
CA PRO A 142 -0.96 -10.25 -5.33
C PRO A 142 -1.65 -9.54 -4.17
N GLY A 143 -1.46 -8.22 -4.08
CA GLY A 143 -2.05 -7.41 -3.01
C GLY A 143 -1.28 -7.43 -1.68
N TYR A 144 -0.13 -8.12 -1.58
CA TYR A 144 0.75 -7.98 -0.43
C TYR A 144 1.34 -6.57 -0.39
N VAL A 145 1.28 -5.95 0.78
CA VAL A 145 1.84 -4.63 1.03
C VAL A 145 2.64 -4.68 2.32
N GLU A 146 3.85 -4.15 2.25
CA GLU A 146 4.73 -3.98 3.40
C GLU A 146 5.34 -2.57 3.40
N ARG A 147 5.48 -1.98 4.58
CA ARG A 147 6.18 -0.71 4.78
C ARG A 147 7.04 -0.76 6.03
N ARG A 148 8.31 -0.38 5.85
CA ARG A 148 9.30 -0.26 6.93
C ARG A 148 9.55 1.20 7.31
N ARG A 149 9.69 1.44 8.61
CA ARG A 149 10.08 2.73 9.19
C ARG A 149 11.10 2.48 10.29
N GLN A 150 12.27 3.09 10.13
CA GLN A 150 13.33 3.07 11.13
C GLN A 150 13.45 4.46 11.76
N ALA A 151 13.69 4.50 13.06
CA ALA A 151 13.99 5.71 13.81
C ALA A 151 15.19 5.48 14.73
N HIS A 152 15.96 6.54 14.91
CA HIS A 152 17.07 6.57 15.86
C HIS A 152 16.80 7.65 16.92
N ALA A 153 17.08 7.33 18.17
CA ALA A 153 16.96 8.26 19.29
C ALA A 153 18.13 8.06 20.24
N SER A 154 18.55 9.10 20.96
CA SER A 154 19.61 9.00 21.96
C SER A 154 19.13 9.41 23.34
N ASP A 155 19.73 8.83 24.39
CA ASP A 155 19.65 9.40 25.74
C ASP A 155 20.67 10.55 25.85
N SER A 156 20.19 11.78 26.07
CA SER A 156 21.02 12.99 26.18
C SER A 156 21.26 13.40 27.62
#